data_AF-A0AA96V5Z4-F1
#
_entry.id   AF-A0AA96V5Z4-F1
#
_cell.length_a   1.000
_cell.length_b   1.000
_cell.length_c   1.000
_cell.angle_alpha   90.00
_cell.angle_beta   90.00
_cell.angle_gamma   90.00
#
_symmetry.space_group_name_H-M   'P 1'
#
loop_
_entity.id
_entity.type
_entity.pdbx_description
1 polymer ?
#
loop_
_entity_poly.entity_id
_entity_poly.type
_entity_poly.pdbx_seq_one_letter_code
_entity_poly.pdbx_strand_id
1 'polypeptide(L)'
;MDQNVELLETDRFDCVVVNVIKTMNYKGVTVEDTFSGGRVYFGKVPNDFDVQIGDVLYIGAKPLGEDRTRGSMEVYLYDENDKKLDWTLIY
;
A
#
# COMPACT_ATOMS: atom_id res chain seq x y z
N MET A 1 -9.87 21.35 -15.68
CA MET A 1 -10.03 20.07 -16.40
C MET A 1 -10.00 19.00 -15.33
N ASP A 2 -11.16 18.59 -14.84
CA ASP A 2 -11.26 17.41 -14.00
C ASP A 2 -11.07 16.20 -14.92
N GLN A 3 -9.87 15.63 -14.90
CA GLN A 3 -9.72 14.29 -15.44
C GLN A 3 -10.20 13.34 -14.34
N ASN A 4 -11.38 12.75 -14.55
CA ASN A 4 -11.80 11.55 -13.84
C ASN A 4 -10.83 10.43 -14.22
N VAL A 5 -9.69 10.36 -13.52
CA VAL A 5 -8.79 9.21 -13.60
C VAL A 5 -9.52 8.06 -12.91
N GLU A 6 -9.93 7.07 -13.69
CA GLU A 6 -10.52 5.85 -13.15
C GLU A 6 -9.40 4.98 -12.57
N LEU A 7 -9.44 4.75 -11.26
CA LEU A 7 -8.53 3.82 -10.58
C LEU A 7 -8.86 2.39 -10.98
N LEU A 8 -7.90 1.70 -11.59
CA LEU A 8 -7.98 0.28 -11.92
C LEU A 8 -7.34 -0.55 -10.82
N GLU A 9 -7.81 -1.77 -10.60
CA GLU A 9 -7.18 -2.71 -9.65
C GLU A 9 -5.73 -3.06 -10.04
N THR A 10 -5.38 -2.89 -11.31
CA THR A 10 -4.04 -3.07 -11.85
C THR A 10 -3.12 -1.87 -11.61
N ASP A 11 -3.65 -0.74 -11.16
CA ASP A 11 -2.83 0.44 -10.91
C ASP A 11 -1.90 0.18 -9.73
N ARG A 12 -0.70 0.76 -9.83
CA ARG A 12 0.34 0.72 -8.81
C ARG A 12 0.81 2.14 -8.54
N PHE A 13 0.85 2.51 -7.27
CA PHE A 13 1.30 3.80 -6.80
C PHE A 13 2.64 3.65 -6.07
N ASP A 14 3.63 4.40 -6.53
CA ASP A 14 4.99 4.37 -5.97
C ASP A 14 5.00 5.03 -4.59
N CYS A 15 5.36 4.26 -3.58
CA CYS A 15 5.40 4.70 -2.19
C CYS A 15 6.78 4.43 -1.59
N VAL A 16 7.27 5.37 -0.78
CA VAL A 16 8.54 5.22 -0.06
C VAL A 16 8.29 4.63 1.32
N VAL A 17 9.07 3.64 1.72
CA VAL A 17 9.05 3.09 3.08
C VAL A 17 9.59 4.14 4.05
N VAL A 18 8.74 4.59 4.98
CA VAL A 18 9.09 5.62 5.98
C VAL A 18 9.26 5.05 7.39
N ASN A 19 8.81 3.82 7.63
CA ASN A 19 8.98 3.14 8.91
C ASN A 19 8.94 1.61 8.75
N VAL A 20 9.78 0.90 9.50
CA VAL A 20 9.81 -0.56 9.60
C VAL A 20 9.90 -0.98 11.07
N ILE A 21 8.91 -1.75 11.53
CA ILE A 21 8.83 -2.31 12.88
C ILE A 21 8.97 -3.82 12.77
N LYS A 22 10.00 -4.41 13.38
CA LYS A 22 10.19 -5.86 13.38
C LYS A 22 9.41 -6.51 14.53
N THR A 23 8.63 -7.54 14.23
CA THR A 23 7.98 -8.41 15.23
C THR A 23 8.53 -9.84 15.13
N MET A 24 8.11 -10.74 16.04
CA MET A 24 8.59 -12.14 16.02
C MET A 24 8.28 -12.86 14.70
N ASN A 25 7.09 -12.63 14.12
CA ASN A 25 6.62 -13.40 12.96
C ASN A 25 6.49 -12.56 11.68
N TYR A 26 6.40 -11.23 11.79
CA TYR A 26 6.18 -10.32 10.67
C TYR A 26 6.90 -8.98 10.85
N LYS A 27 6.99 -8.19 9.77
CA LYS A 27 7.35 -6.78 9.82
C LYS A 27 6.09 -5.93 9.67
N GLY A 28 5.98 -4.90 10.50
CA GLY A 28 5.11 -3.76 10.25
C GLY A 28 5.83 -2.78 9.34
N VAL A 29 5.23 -2.39 8.22
CA VAL A 29 5.81 -1.46 7.25
C VAL A 29 4.84 -0.31 7.05
N THR A 30 5.34 0.92 7.18
CA THR A 30 4.59 2.13 6.78
C THR A 30 5.20 2.68 5.51
N VAL A 31 4.38 2.91 4.51
CA VAL A 31 4.78 3.56 3.26
C VAL A 31 4.07 4.91 3.12
N GLU A 32 4.72 5.85 2.43
CA GLU A 32 4.20 7.17 2.12
C GLU A 32 4.13 7.33 0.60
N ASP A 33 2.95 7.68 0.09
CA ASP A 33 2.77 8.07 -1.31
C ASP A 33 3.48 9.41 -1.55
N THR A 34 4.39 9.43 -2.53
CA THR A 34 5.27 10.59 -2.77
C THR A 34 4.52 11.81 -3.32
N PHE A 35 3.33 11.60 -3.88
CA PHE A 35 2.52 12.68 -4.46
C PHE A 35 1.60 13.34 -3.43
N SER A 36 0.82 12.53 -2.69
CA SER A 36 -0.17 13.02 -1.73
C SER A 36 0.37 13.20 -0.32
N GLY A 37 1.49 12.55 0.03
CA GLY A 37 1.98 12.43 1.41
C GLY A 37 1.11 11.52 2.29
N GLY A 38 0.11 10.84 1.72
CA GLY A 38 -0.72 9.87 2.42
C GLY A 38 0.12 8.67 2.89
N ARG A 39 -0.20 8.14 4.08
CA ARG A 39 0.53 7.02 4.68
C ARG A 39 -0.37 5.83 4.92
N VAL A 40 0.16 4.64 4.64
CA VAL A 40 -0.54 3.37 4.89
C VAL A 40 0.36 2.44 5.66
N TYR A 41 -0.21 1.80 6.69
CA TYR A 41 0.46 0.81 7.52
C TYR A 41 0.03 -0.61 7.16
N PHE A 42 1.01 -1.49 6.95
CA PHE A 42 0.86 -2.91 6.67
C PHE A 42 1.50 -3.70 7.81
N GLY A 43 0.71 -4.51 8.51
CA GLY A 43 1.13 -5.11 9.78
C GLY A 43 1.73 -6.52 9.68
N LYS A 44 1.64 -7.15 8.51
CA LYS A 44 1.95 -8.58 8.31
C LYS A 44 2.88 -8.82 7.11
N VAL A 45 3.79 -7.89 6.82
CA VAL A 45 4.81 -8.10 5.78
C VAL A 45 5.71 -9.27 6.20
N PRO A 46 6.05 -10.22 5.30
CA PRO A 46 6.88 -11.37 5.62
C PRO A 46 8.23 -10.97 6.24
N ASN A 47 8.65 -11.71 7.27
CA ASN A 47 9.88 -11.40 8.01
C ASN A 47 11.16 -11.63 7.20
N ASP A 48 11.10 -12.50 6.19
CA ASP A 48 12.15 -12.85 5.24
C ASP A 48 12.25 -11.87 4.06
N PHE A 49 11.23 -11.02 3.85
CA PHE A 49 11.31 -9.94 2.87
C PHE A 49 12.28 -8.87 3.36
N ASP A 50 13.37 -8.64 2.65
CA ASP A 50 14.34 -7.58 3.00
C ASP A 50 13.75 -6.22 2.60
N VAL A 51 13.52 -5.37 3.59
CA VAL A 51 12.89 -4.06 3.43
C VAL A 51 13.48 -3.09 4.43
N GLN A 52 13.81 -1.90 3.94
CA GLN A 52 14.50 -0.85 4.67
C GLN A 52 13.78 0.49 4.45
N ILE A 53 14.04 1.44 5.36
CA ILE A 53 13.55 2.81 5.20
C ILE A 53 14.23 3.44 3.98
N GLY A 54 13.45 4.05 3.11
CA GLY A 54 13.89 4.63 1.84
C GLY A 54 13.63 3.74 0.62
N ASP A 55 13.31 2.45 0.82
CA ASP A 55 12.93 1.57 -0.29
C ASP A 55 11.62 2.01 -0.94
N VAL A 56 11.47 1.71 -2.23
CA VAL A 56 10.22 1.95 -2.97
C VAL A 56 9.42 0.66 -3.03
N LEU A 57 8.17 0.73 -2.59
CA LEU A 57 7.16 -0.32 -2.71
C LEU A 57 5.93 0.24 -3.40
N TYR A 58 5.03 -0.66 -3.80
CA TYR A 58 3.89 -0.29 -4.62
C TYR A 58 2.59 -0.58 -3.91
N ILE A 59 1.65 0.36 -3.96
CA ILE A 59 0.29 0.16 -3.48
C ILE A 59 -0.66 -0.08 -4.66
N GLY A 60 -1.52 -1.10 -4.54
CA GLY A 60 -2.74 -1.22 -5.34
C GLY A 60 -3.98 -1.02 -4.46
N ALA A 61 -5.02 -0.38 -4.98
CA ALA A 61 -6.24 -0.10 -4.22
C ALA A 61 -7.49 -0.64 -4.93
N LYS A 62 -8.42 -1.18 -4.15
CA LYS A 62 -9.70 -1.72 -4.62
C LYS A 62 -10.83 -1.14 -3.76
N PRO A 63 -11.75 -0.33 -4.33
CA PRO A 63 -12.92 0.16 -3.62
C PRO A 63 -13.83 -1.00 -3.18
N LEU A 64 -14.37 -0.92 -1.96
CA LEU A 64 -15.39 -1.87 -1.50
C LEU A 64 -16.79 -1.25 -1.66
N GLY A 65 -17.61 -1.85 -2.52
CA GLY A 65 -19.02 -1.47 -2.75
C GLY A 65 -19.28 -0.75 -4.07
N GLU A 66 -20.57 -0.58 -4.40
CA GLU A 66 -21.00 0.12 -5.62
C GLU A 66 -20.77 1.65 -5.54
N ASP A 67 -20.76 2.20 -4.33
CA ASP A 67 -20.54 3.62 -4.09
C ASP A 67 -19.05 3.87 -3.77
N ARG A 68 -18.27 4.16 -4.83
CA ARG A 68 -16.83 4.48 -4.74
C ARG A 68 -16.54 5.72 -3.85
N THR A 69 -17.56 6.47 -3.44
CA THR A 69 -17.43 7.64 -2.55
C THR A 69 -17.64 7.31 -1.07
N ARG A 70 -18.08 6.09 -0.74
CA ARG A 70 -18.38 5.66 0.63
C ARG A 70 -17.28 4.77 1.23
N GLY A 71 -16.20 5.45 1.61
CA GLY A 71 -15.41 5.16 2.80
C GLY A 71 -14.30 4.13 2.64
N SER A 72 -14.63 2.88 2.27
CA SER A 72 -13.67 1.78 2.45
C SER A 72 -12.95 1.29 1.20
N MET A 73 -11.64 1.07 1.32
CA MET A 73 -10.79 0.50 0.26
C MET A 73 -9.91 -0.62 0.80
N GLU A 74 -9.86 -1.75 0.08
CA GLU A 74 -8.78 -2.73 0.26
C GLU A 74 -7.52 -2.18 -0.39
N VAL A 75 -6.45 -2.14 0.37
CA VAL A 75 -5.17 -1.61 -0.07
C VAL A 75 -4.14 -2.70 0.07
N TYR A 76 -3.42 -2.96 -1.01
CA TYR A 76 -2.50 -4.06 -1.17
C TYR A 76 -1.08 -3.52 -1.32
N LEU A 77 -0.11 -4.16 -0.67
CA LEU A 77 1.31 -3.82 -0.78
C LEU A 77 2.01 -4.83 -1.68
N TYR A 78 2.82 -4.35 -2.62
CA TYR A 78 3.57 -5.15 -3.57
C TYR A 78 5.05 -4.75 -3.59
N ASP A 79 5.91 -5.71 -3.95
CA ASP A 79 7.29 -5.44 -4.32
C ASP A 79 7.42 -5.08 -5.82
N GLU A 80 8.65 -4.82 -6.26
CA GLU A 80 9.01 -4.49 -7.65
C GLU A 80 8.66 -5.57 -8.69
N ASN A 81 8.42 -6.81 -8.25
CA ASN A 81 8.07 -7.94 -9.10
C ASN A 81 6.55 -8.21 -9.09
N ASP A 82 5.75 -7.26 -8.61
CA ASP A 82 4.29 -7.38 -8.42
C ASP A 82 3.90 -8.53 -7.48
N LYS A 83 4.82 -8.98 -6.61
CA LYS A 83 4.51 -9.96 -5.57
C LYS A 83 3.83 -9.25 -4.42
N LYS A 84 2.61 -9.68 -4.11
CA LYS A 84 1.86 -9.19 -2.95
C LYS A 84 2.57 -9.57 -1.64
N LEU A 85 2.84 -8.57 -0.81
CA LEU A 85 3.50 -8.69 0.48
C LEU A 85 2.51 -8.71 1.64
N ASP A 86 1.52 -7.81 1.62
CA ASP A 86 0.49 -7.71 2.65
C ASP A 86 -0.73 -6.95 2.09
N TRP A 87 -1.75 -6.75 2.91
CA TRP A 87 -2.88 -5.88 2.62
C TRP A 87 -3.51 -5.32 3.90
N THR A 88 -4.25 -4.23 3.76
CA THR A 88 -4.99 -3.59 4.83
C THR A 88 -6.31 -3.02 4.32
N LEU A 89 -7.16 -2.59 5.23
CA LEU A 89 -8.42 -1.93 4.94
C LEU A 89 -8.35 -0.49 5.44
N ILE A 90 -8.65 0.46 4.56
CA ILE A 90 -8.78 1.89 4.90
C ILE A 90 -10.28 2.23 4.84
N TYR A 91 -10.74 3.16 5.68
CA TYR A 91 -12.13 3.61 5.82
C TYR A 91 -12.27 5.13 5.68
#